data_AF-A0A4U2D7P0-F1
#
_entry.id   AF-A0A4U2D7P0-F1
#
_cell.length_a   1.000
_cell.length_b   1.000
_cell.length_c   1.000
_cell.angle_alpha   90.00
_cell.angle_beta   90.00
_cell.angle_gamma   90.00
#
_symmetry.space_group_name_H-M   'P 1'
#
loop_
_entity.id
_entity.type
_entity.pdbx_description
1 polymer ?
#
loop_
_entity_poly.entity_id
_entity_poly.type
_entity_poly.pdbx_seq_one_letter_code
_entity_poly.pdbx_strand_id
1 'polypeptide(L)'
;MLAIALAILPMVSNAKKLSLVDSCVELINIYDSKSSKRLLAAQTTSLSESLRAGYCLGVIDQYEKSEYGCRSDWYERAQFIARESLKDKPLPERKLLELSCEI
;
A
#
# COMPACT_ATOMS: atom_id res chain seq x y z
N MET A 1 -37.15 24.45 -3.91
CA MET A 1 -36.40 23.54 -3.03
C MET A 1 -36.32 22.19 -3.73
N LEU A 2 -35.16 21.81 -4.27
CA LEU A 2 -34.96 20.48 -4.85
C LEU A 2 -34.54 19.53 -3.72
N ALA A 3 -35.38 18.55 -3.41
CA ALA A 3 -35.04 17.45 -2.51
C ALA A 3 -34.26 16.39 -3.31
N ILE A 4 -32.96 16.28 -3.08
CA ILE A 4 -32.16 15.17 -3.60
C ILE A 4 -32.39 13.98 -2.67
N ALA A 5 -33.16 13.00 -3.13
CA ALA A 5 -33.30 11.73 -2.43
C ALA A 5 -32.00 10.93 -2.59
N LEU A 6 -31.28 10.69 -1.48
CA LEU A 6 -30.15 9.77 -1.44
C LEU A 6 -30.67 8.34 -1.62
N ALA A 7 -30.65 7.82 -2.83
CA ALA A 7 -30.86 6.40 -3.07
C ALA A 7 -29.65 5.62 -2.51
N ILE A 8 -29.84 4.95 -1.38
CA ILE A 8 -28.85 4.06 -0.79
C ILE A 8 -28.83 2.78 -1.63
N LEU A 9 -27.98 2.74 -2.66
CA LEU A 9 -27.67 1.49 -3.34
C LEU A 9 -26.71 0.68 -2.47
N PRO A 10 -26.92 -0.64 -2.28
CA PRO A 10 -25.92 -1.48 -1.65
C PRO A 10 -24.70 -1.55 -2.57
N MET A 11 -23.58 -0.97 -2.12
CA MET A 11 -22.30 -1.14 -2.79
C MET A 11 -21.83 -2.58 -2.56
N VAL A 12 -22.23 -3.50 -3.42
CA VAL A 12 -21.75 -4.89 -3.39
C VAL A 12 -20.31 -4.89 -3.90
N SER A 13 -19.34 -4.75 -3.00
CA SER A 13 -17.94 -4.85 -3.37
C SER A 13 -17.53 -6.31 -3.45
N ASN A 14 -17.15 -6.79 -4.63
CA ASN A 14 -16.42 -8.04 -4.76
C ASN A 14 -14.97 -7.77 -4.34
N ALA A 15 -14.70 -7.83 -3.03
CA ALA A 15 -13.41 -7.46 -2.46
C ALA A 15 -12.36 -8.52 -2.83
N LYS A 16 -11.68 -8.33 -3.96
CA LYS A 16 -10.46 -9.08 -4.29
C LYS A 16 -9.44 -8.81 -3.18
N LYS A 17 -8.87 -9.87 -2.58
CA LYS A 17 -7.79 -9.72 -1.59
C LYS A 17 -6.67 -8.90 -2.23
N LEU A 18 -6.28 -7.81 -1.57
CA LEU A 18 -5.15 -6.99 -1.99
C LEU A 18 -3.86 -7.78 -1.82
N SER A 19 -3.01 -7.77 -2.85
CA SER A 19 -1.66 -8.32 -2.80
C SER A 19 -0.75 -7.29 -2.13
N LEU A 20 -0.05 -7.68 -1.06
CA LEU A 20 0.91 -6.80 -0.39
C LEU A 20 2.01 -6.33 -1.34
N VAL A 21 2.55 -7.23 -2.17
CA VAL A 21 3.61 -6.92 -3.14
C VAL A 21 3.15 -5.87 -4.14
N ASP A 22 2.01 -6.09 -4.81
CA ASP A 22 1.48 -5.15 -5.81
C ASP A 22 1.12 -3.80 -5.19
N SER A 23 0.65 -3.83 -3.95
CA SER A 23 0.32 -2.62 -3.18
C SER A 23 1.56 -1.81 -2.83
N CYS A 24 2.68 -2.46 -2.51
CA CYS A 24 3.95 -1.78 -2.26
C CYS A 24 4.59 -1.29 -3.56
N VAL A 25 4.45 -2.00 -4.68
CA VAL A 25 4.83 -1.49 -6.01
C VAL A 25 4.08 -0.19 -6.32
N GLU A 26 2.76 -0.15 -6.08
CA GLU A 26 1.95 1.05 -6.25
C GLU A 26 2.44 2.20 -5.35
N LEU A 27 2.70 1.91 -4.07
CA LEU A 27 3.23 2.90 -3.13
C LEU A 27 4.54 3.51 -3.62
N ILE A 28 5.50 2.68 -4.05
CA ILE A 28 6.79 3.16 -4.55
C ILE A 28 6.62 3.97 -5.84
N ASN A 29 5.80 3.52 -6.79
CA ASN A 29 5.54 4.25 -8.02
C ASN A 29 4.96 5.65 -7.76
N ILE A 30 4.09 5.80 -6.76
CA ILE A 30 3.55 7.11 -6.35
C ILE A 30 4.64 8.02 -5.77
N TYR A 31 5.62 7.47 -5.05
CA TYR A 31 6.70 8.26 -4.45
C TYR A 31 7.83 8.59 -5.45
N ASP A 32 8.28 7.62 -6.25
CA ASP A 32 9.35 7.79 -7.25
C ASP A 32 8.94 8.72 -8.39
N SER A 33 7.68 8.65 -8.86
CA SER A 33 7.16 9.57 -9.88
C SER A 33 7.05 11.03 -9.39
N LYS A 34 7.25 11.28 -8.10
CA LYS A 34 6.90 12.55 -7.44
C LYS A 34 8.04 13.19 -6.65
N SER A 35 9.30 12.85 -6.97
CA SER A 35 10.51 13.52 -6.44
C SER A 35 10.54 15.06 -6.62
N SER A 36 9.63 15.65 -7.41
CA SER A 36 9.43 17.11 -7.48
C SER A 36 8.18 17.64 -6.76
N LYS A 37 7.19 16.82 -6.36
CA LYS A 37 5.85 17.29 -5.96
C LYS A 37 5.08 16.32 -5.03
N ARG A 38 5.56 16.08 -3.80
CA ARG A 38 4.80 15.38 -2.73
C ARG A 38 3.35 15.87 -2.58
N LEU A 39 3.10 17.16 -2.87
CA LEU A 39 1.77 17.79 -2.82
C LEU A 39 0.81 17.38 -3.94
N LEU A 40 1.30 16.96 -5.12
CA LEU A 40 0.46 16.48 -6.22
C LEU A 40 0.22 14.96 -6.18
N ALA A 41 1.03 14.21 -5.43
CA ALA A 41 0.55 13.31 -4.38
C ALA A 41 -0.88 12.79 -4.53
N ALA A 42 -1.73 13.41 -3.73
CA ALA A 42 -3.13 13.08 -3.61
C ALA A 42 -3.99 13.56 -4.80
N GLN A 43 -3.48 14.43 -5.67
CA GLN A 43 -4.27 15.04 -6.74
C GLN A 43 -4.22 14.24 -8.05
N THR A 44 -3.12 13.54 -8.32
CA THR A 44 -2.92 12.81 -9.58
C THR A 44 -3.08 11.30 -9.45
N THR A 45 -3.29 10.80 -8.24
CA THR A 45 -3.44 9.36 -7.95
C THR A 45 -4.93 9.04 -7.86
N SER A 46 -5.37 8.01 -8.59
CA SER A 46 -6.75 7.54 -8.53
C SER A 46 -7.10 7.00 -7.14
N LEU A 47 -8.39 6.88 -6.84
CA LEU A 47 -8.85 6.28 -5.59
C LEU A 47 -8.30 4.85 -5.42
N SER A 48 -8.29 4.06 -6.50
CA SER A 48 -7.85 2.67 -6.44
C SER A 48 -6.36 2.52 -6.12
N GLU A 49 -5.52 3.39 -6.70
CA GLU A 49 -4.08 3.43 -6.44
C GLU A 49 -3.80 3.94 -5.02
N SER A 50 -4.55 4.94 -4.57
CA SER A 50 -4.45 5.46 -3.19
C SER A 50 -4.80 4.39 -2.15
N LEU A 51 -5.84 3.59 -2.41
CA LEU A 51 -6.24 2.49 -1.54
C LEU A 51 -5.17 1.37 -1.50
N ARG A 52 -4.59 1.01 -2.65
CA ARG A 52 -3.48 0.04 -2.71
C ARG A 52 -2.24 0.56 -1.96
N ALA A 53 -1.82 1.78 -2.23
CA ALA A 53 -0.67 2.38 -1.56
C ALA A 53 -0.88 2.48 -0.04
N GLY A 54 -2.08 2.89 0.37
CA GLY A 54 -2.48 2.92 1.77
C GLY A 54 -2.50 1.54 2.43
N TYR A 55 -2.88 0.49 1.69
CA TYR A 55 -2.82 -0.88 2.19
C TYR A 55 -1.38 -1.32 2.49
N CYS A 56 -0.41 -1.09 1.59
CA CYS A 56 0.99 -1.41 1.87
C CYS A 56 1.49 -0.66 3.12
N LEU A 57 1.29 0.66 3.18
CA LEU A 57 1.76 1.47 4.30
C LEU A 57 1.13 1.03 5.63
N GLY A 58 -0.18 0.76 5.64
CA GLY A 58 -0.89 0.29 6.83
C GLY A 58 -0.43 -1.08 7.32
N VAL A 59 -0.12 -2.02 6.41
CA VAL A 59 0.42 -3.34 6.80
C VAL A 59 1.81 -3.21 7.40
N ILE A 60 2.68 -2.38 6.82
CA ILE A 60 4.05 -2.12 7.34
C ILE A 60 3.99 -1.48 8.74
N ASP A 61 3.17 -0.45 8.91
CA ASP A 61 2.95 0.26 10.18
C ASP A 61 2.36 -0.65 11.26
N GLN A 62 1.37 -1.47 10.90
CA GLN A 62 0.76 -2.41 11.83
C GLN A 62 1.77 -3.49 12.26
N TYR A 63 2.59 -4.00 11.34
CA TYR A 63 3.62 -4.99 11.65
C TYR A 63 4.68 -4.42 12.58
N GLU A 64 5.13 -3.20 12.33
CA GLU A 64 6.10 -2.48 13.18
C GLU A 64 5.59 -2.34 14.63
N LYS A 65 4.31 -1.99 14.78
CA LYS A 65 3.67 -1.86 16.10
C LYS A 65 3.52 -3.21 16.82
N SER A 66 3.38 -4.31 16.08
CA SER A 66 3.22 -5.64 16.67
C SER A 66 4.54 -6.35 17.01
N GLU A 67 5.64 -6.01 16.34
CA GLU A 67 6.91 -6.71 16.46
C GLU A 67 7.97 -5.88 17.18
N TYR A 68 8.43 -6.37 18.32
CA TYR A 68 9.43 -5.68 19.12
C TYR A 68 10.78 -5.66 18.40
N GLY A 69 11.33 -4.47 18.16
CA GLY A 69 12.65 -4.28 17.56
C GLY A 69 12.64 -3.90 16.08
N CYS A 70 11.47 -3.84 15.45
CA CYS A 70 11.34 -3.32 14.10
C CYS A 70 11.58 -1.80 14.06
N ARG A 71 12.62 -1.35 13.37
CA ARG A 71 12.96 0.09 13.28
C ARG A 71 13.38 0.55 11.88
N SER A 72 13.38 -0.33 10.89
CA SER A 72 13.72 0.03 9.51
C SER A 72 12.70 1.01 8.93
N ASP A 73 13.17 1.94 8.11
CA ASP A 73 12.33 2.99 7.52
C ASP A 73 11.24 2.38 6.63
N TRP A 74 10.01 2.90 6.76
CA TRP A 74 8.85 2.36 6.05
C TRP A 74 9.04 2.37 4.52
N TYR A 75 9.78 3.34 3.97
CA TYR A 75 10.03 3.46 2.54
C TYR A 75 11.01 2.40 2.06
N GLU A 76 12.07 2.14 2.81
CA GLU A 76 13.03 1.07 2.53
C GLU A 76 12.37 -0.31 2.60
N ARG A 77 11.52 -0.52 3.61
CA ARG A 77 10.69 -1.72 3.76
C ARG A 77 9.76 -1.92 2.57
N ALA A 78 9.04 -0.87 2.16
CA ALA A 78 8.15 -0.90 1.01
C ALA A 78 8.91 -1.20 -0.30
N GLN A 79 10.10 -0.62 -0.49
CA GLN A 79 10.95 -0.92 -1.65
C GLN A 79 11.40 -2.38 -1.68
N PHE A 80 11.82 -2.93 -0.54
CA PHE A 80 12.19 -4.34 -0.45
C PHE A 80 11.04 -5.25 -0.85
N ILE A 81 9.85 -5.03 -0.28
CA ILE A 81 8.65 -5.81 -0.58
C ILE A 81 8.26 -5.66 -2.06
N ALA A 82 8.33 -4.46 -2.62
CA ALA A 82 7.99 -4.19 -4.01
C ALA A 82 8.89 -4.96 -5.00
N ARG A 83 10.18 -5.15 -4.68
CA ARG A 83 11.13 -5.90 -5.53
C ARG A 83 10.78 -7.38 -5.69
N GLU A 84 9.95 -7.94 -4.82
CA GLU A 84 9.47 -9.33 -4.95
C GLU A 84 8.55 -9.55 -6.14
N SER A 85 7.96 -8.48 -6.68
CA SER A 85 7.16 -8.54 -7.92
C SER A 85 7.96 -9.05 -9.12
N LEU A 86 9.30 -8.98 -9.06
CA LEU A 86 10.21 -9.42 -10.12
C LEU A 86 10.55 -10.92 -10.02
N LYS A 87 10.07 -11.62 -9.00
CA LYS A 87 10.38 -13.04 -8.77
C LYS A 87 9.24 -13.94 -9.23
N ASP A 88 9.59 -15.06 -9.85
CA ASP A 88 8.61 -16.10 -10.27
C ASP A 88 7.87 -16.73 -9.09
N LYS A 89 8.50 -16.75 -7.91
CA LYS A 89 7.94 -17.29 -6.67
C LYS A 89 8.17 -16.31 -5.52
N PRO A 90 7.26 -15.34 -5.31
CA PRO A 90 7.38 -14.39 -4.22
C PRO A 90 7.31 -15.11 -2.86
N LEU A 91 8.02 -14.57 -1.87
CA LEU A 91 7.93 -15.08 -0.50
C LEU A 91 6.53 -14.82 0.08
N PRO A 92 6.11 -15.63 1.08
CA PRO A 92 4.85 -15.38 1.77
C PRO A 92 4.88 -14.02 2.51
N GLU A 93 3.73 -13.35 2.60
CA GLU A 93 3.58 -11.99 3.18
C GLU A 93 4.25 -11.84 4.55
N ARG A 94 4.08 -12.83 5.45
CA ARG A 94 4.71 -12.80 6.78
C ARG A 94 6.24 -12.75 6.68
N LYS A 95 6.83 -13.56 5.79
CA LYS A 95 8.30 -13.62 5.65
C LYS A 95 8.84 -12.35 5.01
N LEU A 96 8.06 -11.71 4.13
CA LEU A 96 8.39 -10.40 3.59
C LEU A 96 8.43 -9.33 4.66
N LEU A 97 7.44 -9.30 5.55
CA LEU A 97 7.39 -8.33 6.63
C LEU A 97 8.54 -8.53 7.62
N GLU A 98 8.83 -9.78 7.98
CA GLU A 98 9.96 -10.16 8.85
C GLU A 98 11.29 -9.73 8.24
N LEU A 99 11.60 -10.14 7.00
CA LEU A 99 12.86 -9.80 6.36
C LEU A 99 12.98 -8.29 6.08
N SER A 100 11.87 -7.61 5.80
CA SER A 100 11.90 -6.16 5.61
C SER A 100 12.26 -5.39 6.90
N CYS A 101 12.00 -6.00 8.06
CA CYS A 101 12.21 -5.39 9.35
C CYS A 101 13.68 -5.37 9.80
N GLU A 102 14.54 -6.10 9.09
CA GLU A 102 15.96 -6.30 9.39
C GLU A 102 16.90 -5.56 8.42
N ILE A 103 16.34 -4.77 7.51
CA ILE A 103 17.09 -4.01 6.49
C ILE A 103 17.72 -2.76 7.12
#